data_AF-A0A7K2KU74-F1
#
_entry.id   AF-A0A7K2KU74-F1
#
_cell.length_a   1.000
_cell.length_b   1.000
_cell.length_c   1.000
_cell.angle_alpha   90.00
_cell.angle_beta   90.00
_cell.angle_gamma   90.00
#
_symmetry.space_group_name_H-M   'P 1'
#
loop_
_entity.id
_entity.type
_entity.pdbx_description
1 polymer ?
#
loop_
_entity_poly.entity_id
_entity_poly.type
_entity_poly.pdbx_seq_one_letter_code
_entity_poly.pdbx_strand_id
1 'polypeptide(L)'
;GCRPVILNSVRQAGATLNIAYEAGELSAIIAMVDAGLGVSIVPTLGLPTDLGNAVVRPLDIPICRTLALAVPSLDDCTPAARAFLDHALVP
;
A
#
# COMPACT_ATOMS: atom_id res chain seq x y z
N GLY A 1 -2.85 6.02 -2.38
CA GLY A 1 -1.45 5.55 -2.26
C GLY A 1 -1.01 5.51 -0.81
N CYS A 2 0.16 4.94 -0.51
CA CYS A 2 0.63 4.71 0.87
C CYS A 2 1.41 5.89 1.50
N ARG A 3 1.83 6.88 0.69
CA ARG A 3 2.70 7.99 1.10
C ARG A 3 2.23 8.71 2.40
N PRO A 4 0.96 9.16 2.54
CA PRO A 4 0.58 9.92 3.73
C PRO A 4 0.75 9.12 5.02
N VAL A 5 0.40 7.83 4.98
CA VAL A 5 0.54 6.90 6.11
C VAL A 5 2.01 6.68 6.46
N ILE A 6 2.87 6.44 5.46
CA ILE A 6 4.31 6.26 5.68
C ILE A 6 4.95 7.51 6.29
N LEU A 7 4.69 8.69 5.73
CA LEU A 7 5.28 9.94 6.22
C LEU A 7 4.78 10.31 7.63
N ASN A 8 3.52 10.01 7.95
CA ASN A 8 3.00 10.21 9.30
C ASN A 8 3.69 9.28 10.30
N SER A 9 3.88 8.00 9.98
CA SER A 9 4.59 7.06 10.85
C SER A 9 6.05 7.42 11.05
N VAL A 10 6.76 7.85 9.99
CA VAL A 10 8.15 8.34 10.08
C VAL A 10 8.24 9.54 11.03
N ARG A 11 7.31 10.50 10.90
CA ARG A 11 7.26 11.68 11.77
C ARG A 11 7.00 11.28 13.22
N GLN A 12 6.08 10.36 13.48
CA GLN A 12 5.79 9.86 14.83
C GLN A 12 6.98 9.13 15.45
N ALA A 13 7.80 8.47 14.64
CA ALA A 13 9.04 7.85 15.07
C ALA A 13 10.20 8.83 15.29
N GLY A 14 10.01 10.14 15.03
CA GLY A 14 11.08 11.14 15.10
C GLY A 14 12.16 10.95 14.04
N ALA A 15 11.88 10.19 12.99
CA ALA A 15 12.82 9.88 11.91
C ALA A 15 12.66 10.85 10.72
N THR A 16 13.64 10.84 9.82
CA THR A 16 13.57 11.52 8.52
C THR A 16 13.88 10.53 7.41
N LEU A 17 13.14 10.63 6.30
CA LEU A 17 13.45 9.87 5.09
C LEU A 17 14.30 10.73 4.17
N ASN A 18 15.41 10.17 3.68
CA ASN A 18 16.14 10.71 2.55
C ASN A 18 15.54 10.14 1.25
N ILE A 19 14.57 10.84 0.67
CA ILE A 19 13.85 10.36 -0.52
C ILE A 19 14.70 10.67 -1.77
N ALA A 20 15.38 9.65 -2.30
CA ALA A 20 16.16 9.77 -3.53
C ALA A 20 15.28 9.74 -4.79
N TYR A 21 14.22 8.93 -4.78
CA TYR A 21 13.32 8.71 -5.91
C TYR A 21 11.88 8.47 -5.45
N GLU A 22 10.92 8.77 -6.32
CA GLU A 22 9.50 8.45 -6.13
C GLU A 22 8.95 7.75 -7.37
N ALA A 23 8.16 6.70 -7.16
CA ALA A 23 7.46 5.99 -8.23
C ALA A 23 6.02 5.69 -7.79
N GLY A 24 5.08 5.75 -8.74
CA GLY A 24 3.65 5.56 -8.49
C GLY A 24 3.20 4.10 -8.44
N GLU A 25 3.89 3.23 -9.19
CA GLU A 25 3.54 1.83 -9.36
C GLU A 25 4.47 0.91 -8.57
N LEU A 26 3.88 -0.11 -7.93
CA LEU A 26 4.63 -1.05 -7.08
C LEU A 26 5.68 -1.83 -7.87
N SER A 27 5.38 -2.25 -9.10
CA SER A 27 6.33 -2.95 -9.96
C SER A 27 7.56 -2.11 -10.29
N ALA A 28 7.38 -0.80 -10.55
CA ALA A 28 8.47 0.11 -10.80
C ALA A 28 9.35 0.31 -9.55
N ILE A 29 8.73 0.42 -8.37
CA ILE A 29 9.46 0.48 -7.10
C ILE A 29 10.32 -0.77 -6.91
N ILE A 30 9.76 -1.96 -7.13
CA ILE A 30 10.50 -3.22 -6.99
C ILE A 30 11.66 -3.30 -7.99
N ALA A 31 11.43 -2.95 -9.27
CA ALA A 31 12.48 -2.94 -10.28
C ALA A 31 13.62 -1.97 -9.93
N MET A 32 13.32 -0.81 -9.34
CA MET A 32 14.34 0.13 -8.88
C MET A 32 15.16 -0.42 -7.70
N VAL A 33 14.50 -1.10 -6.76
CA VAL A 33 15.18 -1.75 -5.63
C VAL A 33 16.05 -2.90 -6.14
N ASP A 34 15.55 -3.73 -7.06
CA ASP A 34 16.29 -4.83 -7.69
C ASP A 34 17.52 -4.31 -8.46
N ALA A 35 17.40 -3.16 -9.13
CA ALA A 35 18.50 -2.48 -9.79
C ALA A 35 19.48 -1.76 -8.82
N GLY A 36 19.25 -1.84 -7.51
CA GLY A 36 20.17 -1.33 -6.49
C GLY A 36 20.07 0.17 -6.20
N LEU A 37 18.97 0.84 -6.58
CA LEU A 37 18.79 2.28 -6.34
C LEU A 37 18.49 2.62 -4.86
N GLY A 38 18.20 1.62 -4.03
CA GLY A 38 18.00 1.81 -2.59
C GLY A 38 16.97 0.83 -2.01
N VAL A 39 16.29 1.28 -0.96
CA VAL A 39 15.23 0.54 -0.26
C VAL A 39 13.92 1.31 -0.33
N SER A 40 12.78 0.60 -0.22
CA SER A 40 11.45 1.22 -0.23
C SER A 40 10.53 0.61 0.82
N ILE A 41 9.55 1.40 1.26
CA ILE A 41 8.45 0.94 2.12
C ILE A 41 7.23 0.74 1.23
N VAL A 42 6.77 -0.51 1.13
CA VAL A 42 5.69 -0.93 0.23
C VAL A 42 4.58 -1.64 1.01
N PRO A 43 3.32 -1.58 0.54
CA PRO A 43 2.26 -2.39 1.13
C PRO A 43 2.49 -3.88 0.83
N THR A 44 2.11 -4.77 1.74
CA THR A 44 2.14 -6.21 1.49
C THR A 44 1.10 -6.61 0.42
N LEU A 45 -0.04 -5.93 0.40
CA LEU A 45 -1.09 -6.16 -0.60
C LEU A 45 -0.62 -5.75 -1.99
N GLY A 46 -0.69 -6.69 -2.94
CA GLY A 46 -0.28 -6.48 -4.32
C GLY A 46 1.20 -6.70 -4.60
N LEU A 47 1.99 -7.14 -3.61
CA LEU A 47 3.38 -7.56 -3.84
C LEU A 47 3.42 -8.66 -4.92
N PRO A 48 4.27 -8.52 -5.95
CA PRO A 48 4.46 -9.56 -6.94
C PRO A 48 5.15 -10.78 -6.29
N THR A 49 4.92 -11.95 -6.87
CA THR A 49 5.58 -13.20 -6.45
C THR A 49 7.06 -13.22 -6.83
N ASP A 50 7.42 -12.55 -7.94
CA ASP A 50 8.79 -12.37 -8.37
C ASP A 50 9.28 -10.99 -7.96
N LEU A 51 10.38 -10.97 -7.20
CA LEU A 51 11.02 -9.76 -6.68
C LEU A 51 12.44 -9.59 -7.24
N GLY A 52 12.87 -10.45 -8.18
CA GLY A 52 14.26 -10.50 -8.59
C GLY A 52 15.19 -10.78 -7.39
N ASN A 53 16.18 -9.91 -7.20
CA ASN A 53 17.12 -9.96 -6.09
C ASN A 53 16.63 -9.19 -4.84
N ALA A 54 15.51 -8.47 -4.95
CA ALA A 54 14.98 -7.72 -3.82
C ALA A 54 14.42 -8.68 -2.76
N VAL A 55 14.62 -8.31 -1.49
CA VAL A 55 14.09 -9.06 -0.36
C VAL A 55 13.10 -8.21 0.42
N VAL A 56 11.96 -8.81 0.78
CA VAL A 56 10.97 -8.16 1.65
C VAL A 56 11.30 -8.49 3.10
N ARG A 57 11.16 -7.48 3.97
CA ARG A 57 11.27 -7.61 5.42
C ARG A 57 10.08 -6.92 6.07
N PRO A 58 9.46 -7.52 7.11
CA PRO A 58 8.44 -6.83 7.88
C PRO A 58 9.07 -5.64 8.62
N LEU A 59 8.27 -4.61 8.86
CA LEU A 59 8.64 -3.53 9.78
C LEU A 59 8.46 -4.03 11.22
N ASP A 60 9.37 -3.63 12.11
CA ASP A 60 9.27 -3.96 13.55
C ASP A 60 7.95 -3.46 14.15
N ILE A 61 7.54 -2.27 13.74
CA ILE A 61 6.23 -1.69 14.06
C ILE A 61 5.39 -1.69 12.77
N PRO A 62 4.31 -2.49 12.69
CA PRO A 62 3.45 -2.52 11.52
C PRO A 62 2.81 -1.16 11.26
N ILE A 63 2.83 -0.75 9.99
CA ILE A 63 2.12 0.44 9.52
C ILE A 63 0.89 -0.03 8.74
N CYS A 64 -0.29 0.18 9.30
CA CYS A 64 -1.55 -0.24 8.69
C CYS A 64 -2.29 0.94 8.05
N ARG A 65 -3.04 0.64 7.00
CA ARG A 65 -4.01 1.55 6.40
C ARG A 65 -5.34 0.84 6.23
N THR A 66 -6.43 1.55 6.44
CA THR A 66 -7.77 1.02 6.19
C THR A 66 -8.12 1.21 4.71
N LEU A 67 -8.52 0.13 4.05
CA LEU A 67 -9.24 0.20 2.77
C LEU A 67 -10.73 0.25 3.06
N ALA A 68 -11.44 1.13 2.38
CA ALA A 68 -12.88 1.27 2.50
C ALA A 68 -13.54 1.27 1.12
N LEU A 69 -14.75 0.75 1.06
CA LEU A 69 -15.64 0.90 -0.07
C LEU A 69 -16.59 2.06 0.22
N ALA A 70 -16.90 2.84 -0.82
CA ALA A 70 -17.82 3.98 -0.71
C ALA A 70 -18.86 3.90 -1.82
N VAL A 71 -20.11 4.17 -1.47
CA VAL A 71 -21.23 4.37 -2.40
C VAL A 71 -21.91 5.69 -2.07
N PRO A 72 -22.56 6.36 -3.03
CA PRO A 72 -23.24 7.64 -2.77
C PRO A 72 -24.30 7.57 -1.67
N SER A 73 -25.04 6.45 -1.63
CA SER A 73 -26.08 6.15 -0.63
C SER A 73 -26.16 4.64 -0.48
N LEU A 74 -26.23 4.15 0.76
CA LEU A 74 -26.47 2.72 1.04
C LEU A 74 -27.92 2.34 0.81
N ASP A 75 -28.85 3.29 1.00
CA ASP A 75 -30.29 3.10 0.85
C ASP A 75 -30.69 3.06 -0.63
N ASP A 76 -30.05 3.91 -1.46
CA ASP A 76 -30.30 4.00 -2.91
C ASP A 76 -29.30 3.18 -3.74
N CYS A 77 -28.59 2.25 -3.10
CA CYS A 77 -27.58 1.42 -3.74
C CYS A 77 -28.25 0.47 -4.76
N THR A 78 -27.74 0.44 -6.00
CA THR A 78 -28.27 -0.49 -7.01
C THR A 78 -28.06 -1.95 -6.57
N PRO A 79 -28.92 -2.89 -7.00
CA PRO A 79 -28.76 -4.30 -6.63
C PRO A 79 -27.37 -4.88 -6.95
N ALA A 80 -26.77 -4.47 -8.08
CA ALA A 80 -25.43 -4.90 -8.47
C ALA A 80 -24.34 -4.32 -7.55
N ALA A 81 -24.42 -3.04 -7.19
CA ALA A 81 -23.49 -2.43 -6.26
C ALA A 81 -23.62 -3.03 -4.85
N ARG A 82 -24.85 -3.35 -4.41
CA ARG A 82 -25.10 -4.02 -3.13
C ARG A 82 -24.50 -5.42 -3.11
N ALA A 83 -24.73 -6.21 -4.15
CA ALA A 83 -24.15 -7.54 -4.28
C ALA A 83 -22.61 -7.50 -4.27
N PHE A 84 -22.00 -6.51 -4.91
CA PHE A 84 -20.55 -6.31 -4.84
C PHE A 84 -20.07 -5.94 -3.44
N LEU A 85 -20.74 -5.01 -2.76
CA LEU A 85 -20.44 -4.65 -1.37
C LEU A 85 -20.52 -5.87 -0.45
N ASP A 86 -21.61 -6.64 -0.55
CA ASP A 86 -21.82 -7.82 0.26
C ASP A 86 -20.73 -8.85 0.00
N HIS A 87 -20.30 -9.06 -1.26
CA HIS A 87 -19.21 -9.96 -1.60
C HIS A 87 -17.83 -9.47 -1.12
N ALA A 88 -17.53 -8.18 -1.30
CA ALA A 88 -16.22 -7.60 -1.02
C ALA A 88 -15.99 -7.28 0.46
N LEU A 89 -17.04 -7.26 1.28
CA LEU A 89 -16.98 -7.01 2.73
C LEU A 89 -17.11 -8.30 3.58
N VAL A 90 -17.25 -9.48 2.97
CA VAL A 90 -17.21 -10.75 3.73
C VAL A 90 -15.78 -10.97 4.27
N PRO A 91 -15.61 -11.29 5.56
CA PRO A 91 -14.30 -11.58 6.16
C PRO A 91 -13.61 -12.82 5.58
#